data_AF-A0A495XY36-F1
#
_entry.id   AF-A0A495XY36-F1
#
_cell.length_a   1.000
_cell.length_b   1.000
_cell.length_c   1.000
_cell.angle_alpha   90.00
_cell.angle_beta   90.00
_cell.angle_gamma   90.00
#
_symmetry.space_group_name_H-M   'P 1'
#
loop_
_entity.id
_entity.type
_entity.pdbx_description
1 polymer ?
#
loop_
_entity_poly.entity_id
_entity_poly.type
_entity_poly.pdbx_seq_one_letter_code
_entity_poly.pdbx_strand_id
1 'polypeptide(L)'
;MSTPTTPTSLSGTSLPLLVDRESLTSVDDESYDGPRQLAKYLLMHYGTAEETFPDPRHVLASSYGFVQRLSNGLHLAAAEQGSDVARALDVGCSVGGLTTVLASWVTGDVVGIDVSEASVEVARRLADAGGGAYDITTDGAAFDRLEIRLDGGLCPRRFEVGDASAISLPDEPYDAIVLSNVLDRVPDPADCLRQFTDERLLRRGGFLMIACPWSWYPTFSEPDKWLGDPDGTTAQEQLSELLLPDFDLVRELETSGVLRQNIREYDYFDAHTSIWMRHR
;
A
#
# COMPACT_ATOMS: atom_id res chain seq x y z
N MET A 1 -0.84 -53.02 -17.64
CA MET A 1 -0.88 -52.59 -16.23
C MET A 1 0.12 -51.45 -16.10
N SER A 2 -0.35 -50.22 -16.30
CA SER A 2 0.48 -49.02 -16.22
C SER A 2 0.34 -48.45 -14.81
N THR A 3 1.45 -48.41 -14.07
CA THR A 3 1.52 -47.76 -12.76
C THR A 3 1.35 -46.25 -12.94
N PRO A 4 0.45 -45.58 -12.20
CA PRO A 4 0.37 -44.14 -12.22
C PRO A 4 1.54 -43.54 -11.43
N THR A 5 2.31 -42.69 -12.08
CA THR A 5 3.36 -41.89 -11.47
C THR A 5 2.72 -40.91 -10.50
N THR A 6 3.04 -41.05 -9.21
CA THR A 6 2.64 -40.12 -8.15
C THR A 6 3.25 -38.74 -8.44
N PRO A 7 2.50 -37.63 -8.32
CA PRO A 7 3.11 -36.31 -8.43
C PRO A 7 4.05 -36.10 -7.24
N THR A 8 5.30 -35.77 -7.55
CA THR A 8 6.31 -35.34 -6.58
C THR A 8 5.75 -34.21 -5.73
N SER A 9 5.51 -34.46 -4.44
CA SER A 9 5.17 -33.38 -3.52
C SER A 9 6.37 -32.44 -3.43
N LEU A 10 6.15 -31.16 -3.71
CA LEU A 10 7.14 -30.12 -3.41
C LEU A 10 7.45 -30.23 -1.92
N SER A 11 8.69 -30.63 -1.62
CA SER A 11 9.22 -30.74 -0.27
C SER A 11 9.12 -29.37 0.41
N GLY A 12 8.60 -29.35 1.63
CA GLY A 12 8.34 -28.14 2.41
C GLY A 12 9.58 -27.28 2.62
N THR A 13 9.71 -26.25 1.81
CA THR A 13 10.55 -25.09 2.12
C THR A 13 9.87 -24.34 3.27
N SER A 14 10.53 -24.22 4.41
CA SER A 14 10.04 -23.37 5.51
C SER A 14 9.94 -21.94 5.01
N LEU A 15 8.80 -21.28 5.24
CA LEU A 15 8.63 -19.87 4.91
C LEU A 15 9.73 -19.02 5.58
N PRO A 16 10.26 -17.98 4.91
CA PRO A 16 11.23 -17.09 5.52
C PRO A 16 10.61 -16.36 6.72
N LEU A 17 11.37 -16.26 7.82
CA LEU A 17 10.99 -15.39 8.94
C LEU A 17 11.35 -13.94 8.60
N LEU A 18 10.34 -13.07 8.52
CA LEU A 18 10.44 -11.68 8.09
C LEU A 18 10.73 -10.75 9.26
N VAL A 19 10.06 -10.97 10.39
CA VAL A 19 10.25 -10.28 11.67
C VAL A 19 10.27 -11.32 12.78
N ASP A 20 11.31 -11.31 13.60
CA ASP A 20 11.46 -12.21 14.75
C ASP A 20 11.13 -11.52 16.09
N ARG A 21 10.71 -12.31 17.07
CA ARG A 21 10.36 -11.84 18.42
C ARG A 21 11.48 -11.05 19.11
N GLU A 22 12.75 -11.35 18.84
CA GLU A 22 13.87 -10.67 19.48
C GLU A 22 13.95 -9.22 18.99
N SER A 23 13.73 -9.01 17.69
CA SER A 23 13.72 -7.70 17.03
C SER A 23 12.59 -6.78 17.52
N LEU A 24 11.45 -7.34 17.93
CA LEU A 24 10.28 -6.57 18.45
C LEU A 24 10.55 -5.83 19.77
N THR A 25 11.65 -6.14 20.45
CA THR A 25 12.03 -5.53 21.73
C THR A 25 13.24 -4.58 21.62
N SER A 26 13.67 -4.29 20.39
CA SER A 26 14.80 -3.39 20.12
C SER A 26 14.46 -1.93 20.39
N VAL A 27 15.50 -1.10 20.62
CA VAL A 27 15.36 0.29 21.08
C VAL A 27 14.98 1.26 19.93
N ASP A 28 15.19 0.87 18.68
CA ASP A 28 14.94 1.69 17.47
C ASP A 28 13.51 1.51 16.87
N ASP A 29 12.56 1.10 17.71
CA ASP A 29 11.25 0.61 17.30
C ASP A 29 10.26 1.68 16.77
N GLU A 30 10.48 2.95 17.09
CA GLU A 30 9.58 4.04 16.69
C GLU A 30 9.80 4.54 15.26
N SER A 31 10.89 4.12 14.61
CA SER A 31 11.17 4.47 13.21
C SER A 31 10.22 3.73 12.26
N TYR A 32 9.93 4.31 11.08
CA TYR A 32 9.12 3.65 10.04
C TYR A 32 9.68 2.28 9.63
N ASP A 33 11.00 2.13 9.67
CA ASP A 33 11.72 0.89 9.35
C ASP A 33 11.80 -0.09 10.53
N GLY A 34 11.22 0.28 11.68
CA GLY A 34 11.28 -0.49 12.91
C GLY A 34 10.55 -1.85 12.81
N PRO A 35 11.05 -2.91 13.47
CA PRO A 35 10.42 -4.23 13.43
C PRO A 35 8.94 -4.25 13.84
N ARG A 36 8.50 -3.46 14.85
CA ARG A 36 7.07 -3.40 15.18
C ARG A 36 6.27 -2.70 14.08
N GLN A 37 6.80 -1.67 13.42
CA GLN A 37 6.11 -1.04 12.30
C GLN A 37 5.93 -2.03 11.14
N LEU A 38 7.00 -2.73 10.75
CA LEU A 38 6.93 -3.78 9.71
C LEU A 38 5.88 -4.85 10.05
N ALA A 39 5.87 -5.37 11.29
CA ALA A 39 4.89 -6.37 11.72
C ALA A 39 3.44 -5.85 11.65
N LYS A 40 3.20 -4.57 11.99
CA LYS A 40 1.87 -3.96 11.88
C LYS A 40 1.42 -3.82 10.43
N TYR A 41 2.30 -3.37 9.53
CA TYR A 41 1.99 -3.28 8.12
C TYR A 41 1.78 -4.66 7.50
N LEU A 42 2.55 -5.69 7.90
CA LEU A 42 2.32 -7.07 7.49
C LEU A 42 0.93 -7.55 7.89
N LEU A 43 0.49 -7.29 9.13
CA LEU A 43 -0.87 -7.61 9.56
C LEU A 43 -1.93 -6.81 8.79
N MET A 44 -1.75 -5.50 8.63
CA MET A 44 -2.70 -4.64 7.91
C MET A 44 -2.86 -5.05 6.43
N HIS A 45 -1.78 -5.51 5.80
CA HIS A 45 -1.74 -5.84 4.38
C HIS A 45 -2.20 -7.27 4.08
N TYR A 46 -1.77 -8.23 4.90
CA TYR A 46 -1.89 -9.66 4.63
C TYR A 46 -2.64 -10.45 5.70
N GLY A 47 -2.81 -9.90 6.90
CA GLY A 47 -3.54 -10.56 7.98
C GLY A 47 -5.00 -10.75 7.64
N THR A 48 -5.61 -11.77 8.25
CA THR A 48 -7.05 -12.01 8.18
C THR A 48 -7.82 -11.06 9.10
N ALA A 49 -9.14 -11.01 8.94
CA ALA A 49 -10.02 -10.23 9.81
C ALA A 49 -9.93 -10.73 11.26
N GLU A 50 -9.85 -12.04 11.46
CA GLU A 50 -9.73 -12.69 12.76
C GLU A 50 -8.36 -12.45 13.40
N GLU A 51 -7.28 -12.50 12.61
CA GLU A 51 -5.93 -12.17 13.10
C GLU A 51 -5.83 -10.69 13.46
N THR A 52 -6.52 -9.79 12.75
CA THR A 52 -6.55 -8.36 13.06
C THR A 52 -7.43 -8.09 14.29
N PHE A 53 -8.64 -8.66 14.31
CA PHE A 53 -9.66 -8.48 15.33
C PHE A 53 -10.12 -9.83 15.89
N PRO A 54 -9.47 -10.33 16.97
CA PRO A 54 -9.84 -11.61 17.56
C PRO A 54 -11.30 -11.69 18.05
N ASP A 55 -11.91 -10.56 18.45
CA ASP A 55 -13.37 -10.49 18.64
C ASP A 55 -14.00 -9.97 17.34
N PRO A 56 -14.81 -10.76 16.61
CA PRO A 56 -15.46 -10.33 15.38
C PRO A 56 -16.47 -9.20 15.58
N ARG A 57 -16.84 -8.88 16.83
CA ARG A 57 -17.71 -7.75 17.19
C ARG A 57 -16.91 -6.50 17.55
N HIS A 58 -15.60 -6.50 17.33
CA HIS A 58 -14.76 -5.33 17.56
C HIS A 58 -15.33 -4.13 16.80
N VAL A 59 -15.39 -2.97 17.46
CA VAL A 59 -16.04 -1.77 16.91
C VAL A 59 -15.37 -1.24 15.63
N LEU A 60 -14.11 -1.61 15.40
CA LEU A 60 -13.33 -1.25 14.21
C LEU A 60 -13.30 -2.35 13.13
N ALA A 61 -14.07 -3.44 13.28
CA ALA A 61 -14.01 -4.57 12.35
C ALA A 61 -14.34 -4.17 10.89
N SER A 62 -15.17 -3.15 10.69
CA SER A 62 -15.48 -2.60 9.36
C SER A 62 -14.28 -1.95 8.66
N SER A 63 -13.21 -1.64 9.39
CA SER A 63 -11.97 -1.05 8.84
C SER A 63 -11.01 -2.09 8.29
N TYR A 64 -11.26 -3.38 8.50
CA TYR A 64 -10.43 -4.47 7.97
C TYR A 64 -10.34 -4.45 6.44
N GLY A 65 -9.16 -4.73 5.86
CA GLY A 65 -9.02 -4.90 4.41
C GLY A 65 -8.82 -3.60 3.63
N PHE A 66 -8.08 -2.65 4.22
CA PHE A 66 -7.80 -1.35 3.63
C PHE A 66 -7.22 -1.45 2.21
N VAL A 67 -6.13 -2.20 2.03
CA VAL A 67 -5.47 -2.33 0.72
C VAL A 67 -6.34 -3.06 -0.31
N GLN A 68 -7.16 -4.02 0.13
CA GLN A 68 -8.12 -4.71 -0.74
C GLN A 68 -9.22 -3.76 -1.21
N ARG A 69 -9.74 -2.90 -0.32
CA ARG A 69 -10.74 -1.88 -0.69
C ARG A 69 -10.18 -0.84 -1.66
N LEU A 70 -8.95 -0.38 -1.46
CA LEU A 70 -8.29 0.54 -2.39
C LEU A 70 -8.15 -0.09 -3.78
N SER A 71 -7.57 -1.29 -3.85
CA SER A 71 -7.41 -2.03 -5.12
C SER A 71 -8.76 -2.25 -5.83
N ASN A 72 -9.79 -2.65 -5.10
CA ASN A 72 -11.14 -2.84 -5.64
C ASN A 72 -11.76 -1.52 -6.14
N GLY A 73 -11.57 -0.41 -5.41
CA GLY A 73 -12.04 0.91 -5.83
C GLY A 73 -11.44 1.35 -7.16
N LEU A 74 -10.13 1.13 -7.34
CA LEU A 74 -9.43 1.41 -8.60
C LEU A 74 -9.90 0.49 -9.73
N HIS A 75 -10.03 -0.81 -9.46
CA HIS A 75 -10.48 -1.79 -10.44
C HIS A 75 -11.89 -1.44 -10.97
N LEU A 76 -12.81 -1.09 -10.08
CA LEU A 76 -14.17 -0.66 -10.46
C LEU A 76 -14.15 0.63 -11.28
N ALA A 77 -13.36 1.63 -10.87
CA ALA A 77 -13.24 2.88 -11.62
C ALA A 77 -12.67 2.66 -13.03
N ALA A 78 -11.65 1.81 -13.17
CA ALA A 78 -11.10 1.43 -14.47
C ALA A 78 -12.12 0.71 -15.35
N ALA A 79 -12.84 -0.26 -14.79
CA ALA A 79 -13.87 -1.02 -15.50
C ALA A 79 -15.04 -0.14 -15.97
N GLU A 80 -15.50 0.81 -15.15
CA GLU A 80 -16.56 1.77 -15.49
C GLU A 80 -16.18 2.70 -16.66
N GLN A 81 -14.89 3.00 -16.81
CA GLN A 81 -14.34 3.77 -17.93
C GLN A 81 -13.97 2.89 -19.15
N GLY A 82 -14.17 1.57 -19.06
CA GLY A 82 -13.79 0.61 -20.10
C GLY A 82 -12.28 0.53 -20.33
N SER A 83 -11.48 0.81 -19.30
CA SER A 83 -10.03 0.78 -19.36
C SER A 83 -9.49 -0.55 -18.83
N ASP A 84 -8.61 -1.18 -19.60
CA ASP A 84 -7.77 -2.28 -19.11
C ASP A 84 -6.45 -1.69 -18.59
N VAL A 85 -6.08 -2.07 -17.38
CA VAL A 85 -4.86 -1.60 -16.71
C VAL A 85 -3.82 -2.69 -16.87
N ALA A 86 -2.85 -2.46 -17.76
CA ALA A 86 -1.71 -3.32 -17.96
C ALA A 86 -0.58 -3.00 -16.99
N ARG A 87 -0.29 -1.72 -16.74
CA ARG A 87 0.85 -1.31 -15.89
C ARG A 87 0.43 -0.44 -14.72
N ALA A 88 0.76 -0.84 -13.49
CA ALA A 88 0.44 -0.05 -12.30
C ALA A 88 1.67 0.26 -11.44
N LEU A 89 1.69 1.45 -10.85
CA LEU A 89 2.68 1.87 -9.86
C LEU A 89 1.99 2.06 -8.50
N ASP A 90 2.50 1.39 -7.47
CA ASP A 90 2.12 1.54 -6.07
C ASP A 90 3.21 2.34 -5.35
N VAL A 91 2.96 3.63 -5.11
CA VAL A 91 3.89 4.57 -4.49
C VAL A 91 3.69 4.53 -2.97
N GLY A 92 4.75 4.24 -2.23
CA GLY A 92 4.72 3.92 -0.80
C GLY A 92 4.14 2.54 -0.54
N CYS A 93 4.66 1.53 -1.25
CA CYS A 93 4.11 0.18 -1.19
C CYS A 93 4.29 -0.52 0.16
N SER A 94 5.14 0.04 1.05
CA SER A 94 5.55 -0.59 2.31
C SER A 94 5.95 -2.04 2.07
N VAL A 95 5.41 -2.99 2.85
CA VAL A 95 5.68 -4.42 2.73
C VAL A 95 4.99 -5.11 1.53
N GLY A 96 4.43 -4.34 0.59
CA GLY A 96 4.00 -4.80 -0.74
C GLY A 96 2.56 -5.33 -0.85
N GLY A 97 1.72 -5.03 0.13
CA GLY A 97 0.34 -5.53 0.23
C GLY A 97 -0.53 -5.08 -0.93
N LEU A 98 -0.64 -3.77 -1.12
CA LEU A 98 -1.45 -3.20 -2.19
C LEU A 98 -0.94 -3.62 -3.57
N THR A 99 0.38 -3.53 -3.82
CA THR A 99 1.04 -4.09 -5.01
C THR A 99 0.60 -5.52 -5.30
N THR A 100 0.56 -6.39 -4.27
CA THR A 100 0.15 -7.79 -4.42
C THR A 100 -1.32 -7.91 -4.81
N VAL A 101 -2.21 -7.12 -4.19
CA VAL A 101 -3.64 -7.15 -4.53
C VAL A 101 -3.90 -6.57 -5.92
N LEU A 102 -3.19 -5.52 -6.34
CA LEU A 102 -3.27 -4.97 -7.70
C LEU A 102 -2.88 -6.03 -8.75
N ALA A 103 -1.86 -6.83 -8.46
CA ALA A 103 -1.40 -7.91 -9.35
C ALA A 103 -2.43 -9.04 -9.53
N SER A 104 -3.54 -9.06 -8.77
CA SER A 104 -4.64 -10.00 -8.97
C SER A 104 -5.57 -9.65 -10.13
N TRP A 105 -5.48 -8.45 -10.70
CA TRP A 105 -6.34 -8.00 -11.80
C TRP A 105 -5.62 -7.15 -12.86
N VAL A 106 -4.49 -6.51 -12.53
CA VAL A 106 -3.63 -5.84 -13.52
C VAL A 106 -3.04 -6.88 -14.47
N THR A 107 -3.03 -6.59 -15.77
CA THR A 107 -2.76 -7.60 -16.81
C THR A 107 -1.29 -7.70 -17.25
N GLY A 108 -0.49 -6.66 -17.03
CA GLY A 108 0.90 -6.57 -17.50
C GLY A 108 1.93 -6.69 -16.38
N ASP A 109 2.10 -5.66 -15.55
CA ASP A 109 3.00 -5.66 -14.39
C ASP A 109 2.58 -4.62 -13.33
N VAL A 110 2.96 -4.89 -12.08
CA VAL A 110 2.83 -3.92 -10.98
C VAL A 110 4.20 -3.67 -10.36
N VAL A 111 4.56 -2.39 -10.21
CA VAL A 111 5.78 -1.97 -9.51
C VAL A 111 5.38 -1.30 -8.21
N GLY A 112 5.91 -1.77 -7.08
CA GLY A 112 5.82 -1.10 -5.80
C GLY A 112 7.11 -0.38 -5.47
N ILE A 113 7.03 0.88 -5.04
CA ILE A 113 8.19 1.64 -4.56
C ILE A 113 7.98 2.12 -3.13
N ASP A 114 9.02 2.10 -2.32
CA ASP A 114 9.03 2.71 -0.99
C ASP A 114 10.43 3.26 -0.67
N VAL A 115 10.50 4.31 0.15
CA VAL A 115 11.79 4.88 0.62
C VAL A 115 12.50 3.95 1.59
N SER A 116 11.75 3.07 2.26
CA SER A 116 12.23 2.10 3.24
C SER A 116 12.87 0.90 2.57
N GLU A 117 14.20 0.78 2.65
CA GLU A 117 14.92 -0.42 2.21
C GLU A 117 14.43 -1.67 2.94
N ALA A 118 14.12 -1.56 4.24
CA ALA A 118 13.65 -2.66 5.06
C ALA A 118 12.28 -3.18 4.60
N SER A 119 11.34 -2.27 4.31
CA SER A 119 10.00 -2.64 3.81
C SER A 119 10.07 -3.28 2.42
N VAL A 120 10.89 -2.70 1.52
CA VAL A 120 11.11 -3.25 0.17
C VAL A 120 11.75 -4.63 0.23
N GLU A 121 12.71 -4.86 1.12
CA GLU A 121 13.32 -6.18 1.31
C GLU A 121 12.31 -7.21 1.81
N VAL A 122 11.43 -6.85 2.75
CA VAL A 122 10.33 -7.71 3.19
C VAL A 122 9.41 -8.07 2.02
N ALA A 123 9.03 -7.09 1.20
CA ALA A 123 8.17 -7.29 0.03
C ALA A 123 8.81 -8.23 -1.01
N ARG A 124 10.10 -8.07 -1.29
CA ARG A 124 10.88 -8.97 -2.18
C ARG A 124 10.90 -10.39 -1.65
N ARG A 125 11.25 -10.57 -0.37
CA ARG A 125 11.30 -11.90 0.27
C ARG A 125 9.95 -12.61 0.26
N LEU A 126 8.87 -11.87 0.49
CA LEU A 126 7.50 -12.38 0.37
C LEU A 126 7.19 -12.86 -1.05
N ALA A 127 7.49 -12.04 -2.06
CA ALA A 127 7.24 -12.37 -3.45
C ALA A 127 8.07 -13.57 -3.93
N ASP A 128 9.36 -13.61 -3.61
CA ASP A 128 10.29 -14.67 -4.03
C ASP A 128 9.95 -16.02 -3.39
N ALA A 129 9.56 -16.03 -2.12
CA ALA A 129 9.25 -17.26 -1.39
C ALA A 129 7.78 -17.69 -1.50
N GLY A 130 6.91 -16.87 -2.11
CA GLY A 130 5.46 -17.10 -2.16
C GLY A 130 4.78 -17.01 -0.79
N GLY A 131 5.39 -16.30 0.16
CA GLY A 131 4.92 -16.19 1.53
C GLY A 131 6.05 -15.94 2.54
N GLY A 132 5.68 -15.86 3.81
CA GLY A 132 6.61 -15.57 4.91
C GLY A 132 5.94 -15.77 6.26
N ALA A 133 6.73 -15.86 7.32
CA ALA A 133 6.24 -15.86 8.70
C ALA A 133 6.75 -14.60 9.42
N TYR A 134 6.00 -14.10 10.39
CA TYR A 134 6.44 -12.97 11.20
C TYR A 134 5.83 -13.03 12.60
N ASP A 135 6.56 -12.50 13.58
CA ASP A 135 6.10 -12.34 14.95
C ASP A 135 5.43 -10.97 15.12
N ILE A 136 4.34 -10.92 15.89
CA ILE A 136 3.61 -9.67 16.21
C ILE A 136 3.28 -9.60 17.70
N THR A 137 3.53 -8.43 18.31
CA THR A 137 3.28 -8.19 19.74
C THR A 137 1.80 -8.33 20.09
N THR A 138 1.49 -9.08 21.15
CA THR A 138 0.12 -9.26 21.66
C THR A 138 -0.10 -8.58 23.00
N ASP A 139 0.80 -8.79 23.96
CA ASP A 139 0.77 -8.18 25.29
C ASP A 139 2.17 -8.22 25.94
N GLY A 140 2.71 -7.07 26.34
CA GLY A 140 4.06 -6.98 26.91
C GLY A 140 5.11 -7.64 26.02
N ALA A 141 5.78 -8.69 26.54
CA ALA A 141 6.78 -9.48 25.80
C ALA A 141 6.19 -10.71 25.07
N ALA A 142 4.87 -10.90 25.11
CA ALA A 142 4.17 -11.96 24.39
C ALA A 142 3.94 -11.55 22.93
N PHE A 143 3.96 -12.55 22.06
CA PHE A 143 3.78 -12.40 20.62
C PHE A 143 3.06 -13.64 20.06
N ASP A 144 2.40 -13.45 18.93
CA ASP A 144 1.92 -14.52 18.07
C ASP A 144 2.80 -14.60 16.83
N ARG A 145 2.92 -15.80 16.25
CA ARG A 145 3.56 -16.01 14.95
C ARG A 145 2.48 -16.22 13.89
N LEU A 146 2.48 -15.36 12.89
CA LEU A 146 1.53 -15.41 11.77
C LEU A 146 2.25 -15.83 10.49
N GLU A 147 1.52 -16.44 9.56
CA GLU A 147 2.02 -16.87 8.26
C GLU A 147 1.24 -16.20 7.13
N ILE A 148 1.98 -15.72 6.14
CA ILE A 148 1.46 -15.17 4.89
C ILE A 148 1.69 -16.19 3.80
N ARG A 149 0.67 -16.44 2.99
CA ARG A 149 0.75 -17.24 1.76
C ARG A 149 0.29 -16.37 0.61
N LEU A 150 1.14 -16.20 -0.38
CA LEU A 150 0.81 -15.45 -1.59
C LEU A 150 0.38 -16.43 -2.68
N ASP A 151 -0.62 -16.02 -3.45
CA ASP A 151 -0.86 -16.61 -4.75
C ASP A 151 0.10 -16.01 -5.80
N GLY A 152 0.13 -16.64 -6.98
CA GLY A 152 0.98 -16.19 -8.08
C GLY A 152 0.59 -14.80 -8.61
N GLY A 153 -0.65 -14.35 -8.41
CA GLY A 153 -1.24 -13.21 -9.11
C GLY A 153 -1.48 -13.51 -10.60
N LEU A 154 -2.02 -12.54 -11.33
CA LEU A 154 -2.17 -12.59 -12.79
C LEU A 154 -0.93 -12.08 -13.52
N CYS A 155 -0.14 -11.21 -12.90
CA CYS A 155 1.02 -10.59 -13.51
C CYS A 155 2.24 -10.51 -12.57
N PRO A 156 3.46 -10.26 -13.11
CA PRO A 156 4.65 -10.02 -12.32
C PRO A 156 4.51 -8.78 -11.42
N ARG A 157 5.03 -8.90 -10.20
CA ARG A 157 5.19 -7.82 -9.23
C ARG A 157 6.68 -7.56 -8.97
N ARG A 158 7.09 -6.30 -8.93
CA ARG A 158 8.46 -5.89 -8.62
C ARG A 158 8.45 -4.85 -7.51
N PHE A 159 9.51 -4.84 -6.71
CA PHE A 159 9.66 -3.94 -5.58
C PHE A 159 11.01 -3.24 -5.65
N GLU A 160 10.97 -1.91 -5.56
CA GLU A 160 12.14 -1.05 -5.73
C GLU A 160 12.21 -0.02 -4.60
N VAL A 161 13.43 0.36 -4.22
CA VAL A 161 13.63 1.47 -3.30
C VAL A 161 13.50 2.75 -4.13
N GLY A 162 12.61 3.64 -3.73
CA GLY A 162 12.30 4.84 -4.51
C GLY A 162 11.60 5.91 -3.70
N ASP A 163 11.85 7.17 -4.05
CA ASP A 163 11.27 8.34 -3.40
C ASP A 163 10.04 8.84 -4.18
N ALA A 164 8.91 8.97 -3.48
CA ALA A 164 7.67 9.50 -4.04
C ALA A 164 7.83 10.95 -4.55
N SER A 165 8.77 11.72 -3.99
CA SER A 165 9.08 13.09 -4.43
C SER A 165 9.94 13.15 -5.70
N ALA A 166 10.51 12.02 -6.14
CA ALA A 166 11.40 11.95 -7.30
C ALA A 166 11.28 10.61 -8.02
N ILE A 167 10.11 10.34 -8.60
CA ILE A 167 9.83 9.05 -9.25
C ILE A 167 10.66 8.94 -10.54
N SER A 168 11.39 7.83 -10.67
CA SER A 168 12.15 7.52 -11.89
C SER A 168 11.20 7.27 -13.05
N LEU A 169 11.50 7.86 -14.21
CA LEU A 169 10.69 7.66 -15.40
C LEU A 169 10.81 6.20 -15.88
N PRO A 170 9.67 5.53 -16.12
CA PRO A 170 9.68 4.18 -16.66
C PRO A 170 9.97 4.19 -18.17
N ASP A 171 10.31 3.01 -18.73
CA ASP A 171 10.48 2.83 -20.18
C ASP A 171 9.17 3.05 -20.95
N GLU A 172 8.03 2.70 -20.34
CA GLU A 172 6.68 3.00 -20.83
C GLU A 172 5.85 3.59 -19.67
N PRO A 173 4.95 4.54 -19.92
CA PRO A 173 4.14 5.15 -18.86
C PRO A 173 3.22 4.12 -18.19
N TYR A 174 2.86 4.39 -16.94
CA TYR A 174 1.87 3.62 -16.21
C TYR A 174 0.45 3.94 -16.64
N ASP A 175 -0.41 2.98 -16.43
CA ASP A 175 -1.85 3.03 -16.68
C ASP A 175 -2.63 3.45 -15.45
N ALA A 176 -2.09 3.10 -14.27
CA ALA A 176 -2.57 3.53 -12.99
C ALA A 176 -1.40 3.81 -12.04
N ILE A 177 -1.53 4.85 -11.23
CA ILE A 177 -0.61 5.16 -10.13
C ILE A 177 -1.44 5.32 -8.86
N VAL A 178 -0.99 4.71 -7.77
CA VAL A 178 -1.64 4.78 -6.46
C VAL A 178 -0.68 5.36 -5.44
N LEU A 179 -1.15 6.33 -4.66
CA LEU A 179 -0.49 6.85 -3.47
C LEU A 179 -1.36 6.52 -2.28
N SER A 180 -0.91 5.61 -1.42
CA SER A 180 -1.65 5.20 -0.22
C SER A 180 -0.91 5.68 1.03
N ASN A 181 -1.46 6.67 1.74
CA ASN A 181 -0.88 7.28 2.93
C ASN A 181 0.55 7.83 2.73
N VAL A 182 0.83 8.35 1.54
CA VAL A 182 2.13 8.93 1.16
C VAL A 182 2.11 10.45 1.08
N LEU A 183 1.02 11.03 0.58
CA LEU A 183 1.01 12.44 0.22
C LEU A 183 1.21 13.38 1.43
N ASP A 184 0.80 12.96 2.63
CA ASP A 184 1.06 13.67 3.89
C ASP A 184 2.41 13.35 4.55
N ARG A 185 3.26 12.57 3.86
CA ARG A 185 4.60 12.12 4.29
C ARG A 185 5.74 12.59 3.39
N VAL A 186 5.45 13.34 2.33
CA VAL A 186 6.47 13.90 1.42
C VAL A 186 6.83 15.35 1.79
N PRO A 187 8.06 15.81 1.51
CA PRO A 187 8.50 17.17 1.83
C PRO A 187 7.70 18.28 1.15
N ASP A 188 7.31 18.08 -0.11
CA ASP A 188 6.47 19.02 -0.87
C ASP A 188 5.38 18.24 -1.62
N PRO A 189 4.16 18.16 -1.06
CA PRO A 189 3.04 17.44 -1.64
C PRO A 189 2.59 18.00 -2.99
N ALA A 190 2.66 19.32 -3.19
CA ALA A 190 2.26 19.94 -4.45
C ALA A 190 3.27 19.63 -5.55
N ASP A 191 4.58 19.64 -5.24
CA ASP A 191 5.62 19.19 -6.16
C ASP A 191 5.48 17.69 -6.48
N CYS A 192 5.19 16.86 -5.46
CA CYS A 192 4.94 15.43 -5.64
C CYS A 192 3.83 15.18 -6.67
N LEU A 193 2.68 15.85 -6.50
CA LEU A 193 1.52 15.72 -7.40
C LEU A 193 1.82 16.14 -8.84
N ARG A 194 2.60 17.22 -9.02
CA ARG A 194 2.93 17.74 -10.36
C ARG A 194 3.67 16.73 -11.22
N GLN A 195 4.43 15.80 -10.64
CA GLN A 195 5.09 14.72 -11.39
C GLN A 195 4.10 13.86 -12.19
N PHE A 196 2.89 13.63 -11.68
CA PHE A 196 1.89 12.77 -12.33
C PHE A 196 1.22 13.42 -13.55
N THR A 197 1.47 14.71 -13.79
CA THR A 197 1.07 15.38 -15.03
C THR A 197 1.97 15.04 -16.23
N ASP A 198 3.14 14.44 -16.00
CA ASP A 198 4.07 14.01 -17.05
C ASP A 198 3.54 12.76 -17.78
N GLU A 199 3.36 12.86 -19.09
CA GLU A 199 2.86 11.75 -19.92
C GLU A 199 3.81 10.57 -20.06
N ARG A 200 5.09 10.77 -19.73
CA ARG A 200 6.07 9.69 -19.66
C ARG A 200 5.92 8.86 -18.39
N LEU A 201 5.27 9.42 -17.36
CA LEU A 201 5.01 8.72 -16.10
C LEU A 201 3.59 8.11 -16.08
N LEU A 202 2.56 8.90 -16.39
CA LEU A 202 1.15 8.46 -16.41
C LEU A 202 0.53 8.73 -17.78
N ARG A 203 0.03 7.69 -18.46
CA ARG A 203 -0.57 7.88 -19.80
C ARG A 203 -1.82 8.77 -19.75
N ARG A 204 -2.14 9.38 -20.89
CA ARG A 204 -3.45 10.02 -21.09
C ARG A 204 -4.57 8.97 -20.95
N GLY A 205 -5.63 9.30 -20.24
CA GLY A 205 -6.67 8.34 -19.83
C GLY A 205 -6.24 7.32 -18.77
N GLY A 206 -5.04 7.47 -18.18
CA GLY A 206 -4.59 6.68 -17.03
C GLY A 206 -5.19 7.19 -15.72
N PHE A 207 -5.09 6.38 -14.67
CA PHE A 207 -5.67 6.66 -13.36
C PHE A 207 -4.64 7.10 -12.33
N LEU A 208 -5.00 8.09 -11.51
CA LEU A 208 -4.27 8.47 -10.31
C LEU A 208 -5.20 8.29 -9.11
N MET A 209 -4.87 7.37 -8.21
CA MET A 209 -5.55 7.18 -6.94
C MET A 209 -4.73 7.78 -5.81
N ILE A 210 -5.36 8.58 -4.96
CA ILE A 210 -4.77 9.14 -3.76
C ILE A 210 -5.66 8.77 -2.58
N ALA A 211 -5.11 8.06 -1.60
CA ALA A 211 -5.74 7.81 -0.31
C ALA A 211 -4.90 8.50 0.76
N CYS A 212 -5.46 9.48 1.46
CA CYS A 212 -4.73 10.31 2.42
C CYS A 212 -5.59 10.68 3.63
N PRO A 213 -5.09 10.54 4.88
CA PRO A 213 -5.81 10.96 6.09
C PRO A 213 -5.52 12.41 6.48
N TRP A 214 -4.71 13.15 5.71
CA TRP A 214 -4.41 14.58 5.95
C TRP A 214 -3.79 14.88 7.32
N SER A 215 -2.97 13.96 7.84
CA SER A 215 -2.52 14.02 9.24
C SER A 215 -1.24 14.84 9.47
N TRP A 216 -0.68 15.42 8.41
CA TRP A 216 0.45 16.37 8.34
C TRP A 216 1.34 16.53 9.58
N TYR A 217 2.62 16.17 9.46
CA TYR A 217 3.58 16.30 10.57
C TYR A 217 4.82 17.08 10.15
N PRO A 218 5.34 18.00 10.99
CA PRO A 218 6.54 18.79 10.69
C PRO A 218 7.81 17.97 10.48
N THR A 219 7.79 16.69 10.85
CA THR A 219 8.90 15.76 10.60
C THR A 219 9.03 15.37 9.13
N PHE A 220 7.97 15.51 8.33
CA PHE A 220 7.97 15.17 6.91
C PHE A 220 8.00 16.40 6.01
N SER A 221 7.19 17.43 6.33
CA SER A 221 7.06 18.65 5.53
C SER A 221 6.88 19.87 6.43
N GLU A 222 7.44 21.00 6.00
CA GLU A 222 7.24 22.28 6.67
C GLU A 222 5.74 22.67 6.62
N PRO A 223 5.16 23.28 7.67
CA PRO A 223 3.72 23.58 7.70
C PRO A 223 3.20 24.47 6.57
N ASP A 224 4.05 25.30 5.95
CA ASP A 224 3.71 26.13 4.79
C ASP A 224 3.65 25.35 3.47
N LYS A 225 4.11 24.09 3.47
CA LYS A 225 4.01 23.15 2.35
C LYS A 225 2.82 22.21 2.45
N TRP A 226 2.14 22.15 3.60
CA TRP A 226 0.96 21.30 3.76
C TRP A 226 -0.14 21.76 2.83
N LEU A 227 -0.91 20.80 2.29
CA LEU A 227 -2.06 21.19 1.48
C LEU A 227 -3.18 21.73 2.37
N GLY A 228 -3.84 22.77 1.89
CA GLY A 228 -4.84 23.55 2.59
C GLY A 228 -4.27 24.82 3.21
N ASP A 229 -5.17 25.73 3.57
CA ASP A 229 -4.85 26.98 4.23
C ASP A 229 -5.46 26.98 5.64
N PRO A 230 -4.80 27.57 6.65
CA PRO A 230 -5.36 27.71 8.00
C PRO A 230 -6.71 28.45 8.05
N ASP A 231 -7.01 29.25 7.03
CA ASP A 231 -8.11 30.22 7.01
C ASP A 231 -9.28 29.85 6.07
N GLY A 232 -9.28 28.67 5.42
CA GLY A 232 -10.47 28.26 4.67
C GLY A 232 -10.34 27.02 3.80
N THR A 233 -9.30 26.92 2.98
CA THR A 233 -9.16 25.83 2.00
C THR A 233 -8.72 24.55 2.69
N THR A 234 -9.49 23.46 2.57
CA THR A 234 -9.07 22.15 3.08
C THR A 234 -7.99 21.52 2.19
N ALA A 235 -7.25 20.55 2.73
CA ALA A 235 -6.27 19.78 1.96
C ALA A 235 -6.91 19.08 0.74
N GLN A 236 -8.14 18.58 0.88
CA GLN A 236 -8.93 17.96 -0.19
C GLN A 236 -9.30 18.95 -1.29
N GLU A 237 -9.75 20.16 -0.92
CA GLU A 237 -10.08 21.20 -1.89
C GLU A 237 -8.84 21.63 -2.67
N GLN A 238 -7.72 21.88 -1.99
CA GLN A 238 -6.49 22.26 -2.68
C GLN A 238 -5.92 21.11 -3.54
N LEU A 239 -6.03 19.85 -3.10
CA LEU A 239 -5.71 18.70 -3.95
C LEU A 239 -6.51 18.76 -5.26
N SER A 240 -7.81 19.02 -5.16
CA SER A 240 -8.70 19.09 -6.31
C SER A 240 -8.32 20.25 -7.24
N GLU A 241 -8.03 21.43 -6.70
CA GLU A 241 -7.56 22.58 -7.48
C GLU A 241 -6.28 22.28 -8.27
N LEU A 242 -5.35 21.51 -7.68
CA LEU A 242 -4.10 21.12 -8.32
C LEU A 242 -4.31 20.08 -9.45
N LEU A 243 -5.32 19.22 -9.34
CA LEU A 243 -5.55 18.11 -10.29
C LEU A 243 -6.54 18.45 -11.40
N LEU A 244 -7.58 19.24 -11.13
CA LEU A 244 -8.63 19.59 -12.10
C LEU A 244 -8.15 20.12 -13.47
N PRO A 245 -7.00 20.82 -13.59
CA PRO A 245 -6.50 21.25 -14.90
C PRO A 245 -6.16 20.11 -15.86
N ASP A 246 -5.73 18.95 -15.35
CA ASP A 246 -5.22 17.82 -16.15
C ASP A 246 -5.98 16.50 -15.93
N PHE A 247 -6.90 16.48 -14.96
CA PHE A 247 -7.61 15.29 -14.51
C PHE A 247 -9.10 15.53 -14.29
N ASP A 248 -9.89 14.48 -14.53
CA ASP A 248 -11.29 14.39 -14.13
C ASP A 248 -11.43 13.50 -12.88
N LEU A 249 -12.16 13.97 -11.86
CA LEU A 249 -12.51 13.15 -10.70
C LEU A 249 -13.52 12.07 -11.13
N VAL A 250 -13.13 10.80 -11.01
CA VAL A 250 -13.98 9.66 -11.39
C VAL A 250 -14.71 9.09 -10.18
N ARG A 251 -14.05 9.08 -9.01
CA ARG A 251 -14.61 8.52 -7.78
C ARG A 251 -14.00 9.17 -6.55
N GLU A 252 -14.81 9.31 -5.52
CA GLU A 252 -14.42 9.78 -4.20
C GLU A 252 -15.12 8.94 -3.13
N LEU A 253 -14.40 8.54 -2.09
CA LEU A 253 -14.90 7.72 -0.99
C LEU A 253 -14.03 7.88 0.26
N GLU A 254 -14.57 7.51 1.41
CA GLU A 254 -13.81 7.33 2.65
C GLU A 254 -13.38 5.87 2.78
N THR A 255 -12.07 5.65 2.95
CA THR A 255 -11.52 4.31 3.18
C THR A 255 -10.83 4.29 4.54
N SER A 256 -11.48 3.67 5.53
CA SER A 256 -10.88 3.52 6.85
C SER A 256 -9.76 2.48 6.86
N GLY A 257 -8.75 2.66 7.71
CA GLY A 257 -7.66 1.72 7.91
C GLY A 257 -7.36 1.53 9.39
N VAL A 258 -6.64 0.45 9.70
CA VAL A 258 -6.26 0.13 11.07
C VAL A 258 -4.85 -0.46 11.13
N LEU A 259 -4.05 0.03 12.06
CA LEU A 259 -2.76 -0.57 12.43
C LEU A 259 -2.88 -1.06 13.87
N ARG A 260 -2.73 -2.37 14.09
CA ARG A 260 -2.86 -2.95 15.43
C ARG A 260 -1.55 -2.89 16.18
N GLN A 261 -1.48 -2.07 17.22
CA GLN A 261 -0.32 -1.97 18.11
C GLN A 261 -0.16 -3.22 18.99
N ASN A 262 -1.28 -3.72 19.51
CA ASN A 262 -1.42 -4.96 20.28
C ASN A 262 -2.91 -5.38 20.30
N ILE A 263 -3.28 -6.47 20.98
CA ILE A 263 -4.68 -6.95 20.95
C ILE A 263 -5.71 -5.97 21.56
N ARG A 264 -5.26 -4.91 22.26
CA ARG A 264 -6.08 -3.91 22.96
C ARG A 264 -5.93 -2.48 22.43
N GLU A 265 -4.98 -2.23 21.53
CA GLU A 265 -4.65 -0.89 21.04
C GLU A 265 -4.51 -0.91 19.52
N TYR A 266 -5.22 0.01 18.87
CA TYR A 266 -5.34 0.11 17.43
C TYR A 266 -5.23 1.58 17.05
N ASP A 267 -4.35 1.91 16.11
CA ASP A 267 -4.40 3.19 15.42
C ASP A 267 -5.43 3.08 14.32
N TYR A 268 -6.37 4.01 14.29
CA TYR A 268 -7.44 4.10 13.31
C TYR A 268 -7.31 5.40 12.54
N PHE A 269 -7.60 5.35 11.24
CA PHE A 269 -7.69 6.53 10.40
C PHE A 269 -8.77 6.34 9.32
N ASP A 270 -9.34 7.45 8.86
CA ASP A 270 -10.15 7.52 7.66
C ASP A 270 -9.32 8.23 6.59
N ALA A 271 -9.00 7.50 5.51
CA ALA A 271 -8.33 8.09 4.37
C ALA A 271 -9.37 8.59 3.38
N HIS A 272 -9.34 9.90 3.11
CA HIS A 272 -10.01 10.45 1.95
C HIS A 272 -9.38 9.83 0.70
N THR A 273 -10.18 9.10 -0.05
CA THR A 273 -9.74 8.36 -1.23
C THR A 273 -10.37 8.97 -2.46
N SER A 274 -9.55 9.48 -3.36
CA SER A 274 -9.98 10.06 -4.64
C SER A 274 -9.30 9.33 -5.80
N ILE A 275 -10.06 9.08 -6.86
CA ILE A 275 -9.60 8.42 -8.08
C ILE A 275 -9.86 9.36 -9.24
N TRP A 276 -8.78 9.72 -9.92
CA TRP A 276 -8.74 10.69 -10.98
C TRP A 276 -8.35 10.01 -12.29
N MET A 277 -8.91 10.45 -13.40
CA MET A 277 -8.51 10.01 -14.73
C MET A 277 -7.85 11.19 -15.45
N ARG A 278 -6.63 10.99 -15.94
CA ARG A 278 -5.91 12.00 -16.71
C ARG A 278 -6.64 12.27 -18.03
N HIS A 279 -6.72 13.52 -18.46
CA HIS A 279 -7.37 13.88 -19.71
C HIS A 279 -6.79 13.09 -20.90
N ARG A 280 -7.66 12.68 -21.82
CA ARG A 280 -7.32 11.89 -23.01
C ARG A 280 -6.59 12.69 -24.07
#